data_AF-A0A496RF39-F1
#
_entry.id   AF-A0A496RF39-F1
#
_cell.length_a   1.000
_cell.length_b   1.000
_cell.length_c   1.000
_cell.angle_alpha   90.00
_cell.angle_beta   90.00
_cell.angle_gamma   90.00
#
_symmetry.space_group_name_H-M   'P 1'
#
loop_
_entity.id
_entity.type
_entity.pdbx_description
1 polymer ?
#
loop_
_entity_poly.entity_id
_entity_poly.type
_entity_poly.pdbx_seq_one_letter_code
_entity_poly.pdbx_strand_id
1 'polypeptide(L)'
;DRVRIRRIKRFESIRKAVSERIRNVIGGIVRRDNEAVKLRKAVSFRLKEVEDKIARSIVYVRSTERRKALMEIYALAKSVRCELERTETQKEISLLQLGVDFVRGIITKIVNYAKAGFSGIPKTEDSITHELAQRYYTVLNADNHHFTMNAVRLTDLTAKFLEGMNADFFVSYQIDMGKMTSPWTRVANTLLQLAEFLSELMRRKGRRERVRNKSKGHYGTVKYDEPIHTIIDLNRIPVDEQPLNTLLGNSYVFMRDKAISLGRPELANRIISWGIYVIPERKSKLSKREILTKDATLSYEYRFRYPRYY
;
A
#
# COMPACT_ATOMS: atom_id res chain seq x y z
N ASP A 1 29.02 12.04 34.73
CA ASP A 1 28.69 10.92 33.80
C ASP A 1 28.28 9.57 34.39
N ARG A 2 28.86 9.08 35.51
CA ARG A 2 28.51 7.74 36.07
C ARG A 2 27.01 7.52 36.35
N VAL A 3 26.29 8.55 36.79
CA VAL A 3 24.84 8.47 37.08
C VAL A 3 24.01 8.29 35.80
N ARG A 4 24.39 8.95 34.70
CA ARG A 4 23.75 8.82 33.39
C ARG A 4 23.91 7.40 32.83
N ILE A 5 25.12 6.85 32.90
CA ILE A 5 25.43 5.49 32.44
C ILE A 5 24.66 4.44 33.27
N ARG A 6 24.55 4.61 34.59
CA ARG A 6 23.73 3.73 35.44
C ARG A 6 22.24 3.78 35.09
N ARG A 7 21.70 4.96 34.80
CA ARG A 7 20.30 5.10 34.35
C ARG A 7 20.07 4.37 33.03
N ILE A 8 20.95 4.54 32.04
CA ILE A 8 20.86 3.85 30.74
C ILE A 8 20.86 2.33 30.93
N LYS A 9 21.83 1.78 31.68
CA LYS A 9 21.91 0.34 31.97
C LYS A 9 20.68 -0.19 32.71
N ARG A 10 20.09 0.61 33.61
CA ARG A 10 18.85 0.25 34.32
C ARG A 10 17.63 0.25 33.39
N PHE A 11 17.54 1.19 32.45
CA PHE A 11 16.47 1.18 31.45
C PHE A 11 16.60 0.01 30.48
N GLU A 12 17.83 -0.33 30.06
CA GLU A 12 18.09 -1.50 29.23
C GLU A 12 17.72 -2.81 29.94
N SER A 13 18.07 -2.96 31.22
CA SER A 13 17.72 -4.16 31.99
C SER A 13 16.21 -4.29 32.19
N ILE A 14 15.51 -3.18 32.49
CA ILE A 14 14.05 -3.15 32.59
C ILE A 14 13.42 -3.51 31.25
N ARG A 15 13.91 -2.93 30.14
CA ARG A 15 13.39 -3.22 28.80
C ARG A 15 13.56 -4.70 28.42
N LYS A 16 14.70 -5.29 28.79
CA LYS A 16 14.97 -6.72 28.58
C LYS A 16 14.03 -7.59 29.41
N ALA A 17 13.86 -7.30 30.70
CA ALA A 17 12.95 -8.04 31.58
C ALA A 17 11.48 -7.95 31.13
N VAL A 18 11.04 -6.76 30.68
CA VAL A 18 9.69 -6.57 30.12
C VAL A 18 9.52 -7.37 28.82
N SER A 19 10.52 -7.35 27.94
CA SER A 19 10.49 -8.11 26.68
C SER A 19 10.43 -9.62 26.91
N GLU A 20 11.19 -10.14 27.87
CA GLU A 20 11.17 -11.55 28.26
C GLU A 20 9.82 -11.95 28.86
N ARG A 21 9.25 -11.10 29.74
CA ARG A 21 7.92 -11.32 30.30
C ARG A 21 6.84 -11.37 29.22
N ILE A 22 6.87 -10.44 28.27
CA ILE A 22 5.93 -10.41 27.14
C ILE A 22 6.07 -11.69 26.31
N ARG A 23 7.29 -12.12 25.97
CA ARG A 23 7.51 -13.39 25.23
C ARG A 23 6.96 -14.60 25.96
N ASN A 24 7.16 -14.69 27.28
CA ASN A 24 6.65 -15.79 28.09
C ASN A 24 5.11 -15.81 28.12
N VAL A 25 4.49 -14.65 28.27
CA VAL A 25 3.02 -14.53 28.23
C VAL A 25 2.48 -14.92 26.86
N ILE A 26 3.06 -14.40 25.77
CA ILE A 26 2.68 -14.76 24.40
C ILE A 26 2.86 -16.26 24.17
N GLY A 27 4.00 -16.83 24.57
CA GLY A 27 4.26 -18.27 24.46
C GLY A 27 3.22 -19.11 25.22
N GLY A 28 2.80 -18.68 26.41
CA GLY A 28 1.76 -19.33 27.19
C GLY A 28 0.35 -19.21 26.57
N ILE A 29 0.05 -18.11 25.88
CA ILE A 29 -1.20 -17.94 25.12
C ILE A 29 -1.20 -18.87 23.91
N VAL A 30 -0.13 -18.85 23.11
CA VAL A 30 -0.01 -19.68 21.89
C VAL A 30 -0.11 -21.18 22.21
N ARG A 31 0.49 -21.64 23.31
CA ARG A 31 0.38 -23.04 23.74
C ARG A 31 -1.06 -23.43 24.07
N ARG A 32 -1.76 -22.63 24.88
CA ARG A 32 -3.16 -22.89 25.26
C ARG A 32 -4.09 -22.87 24.05
N ASP A 33 -3.88 -21.93 23.12
CA ASP A 33 -4.65 -21.88 21.88
C ASP A 33 -4.41 -23.11 21.01
N ASN A 34 -3.15 -23.52 20.84
CA ASN A 34 -2.82 -24.74 20.09
C ASN A 34 -3.45 -25.99 20.69
N GLU A 35 -3.46 -26.13 22.02
CA GLU A 35 -4.12 -27.23 22.71
C GLU A 35 -5.64 -27.18 22.51
N ALA A 36 -6.27 -26.01 22.64
CA ALA A 36 -7.70 -25.85 22.42
C ALA A 36 -8.12 -26.16 20.97
N VAL A 37 -7.33 -25.77 19.98
CA VAL A 37 -7.58 -26.10 18.56
C VAL A 37 -7.44 -27.60 18.32
N LYS A 38 -6.40 -28.24 18.87
CA LYS A 38 -6.22 -29.70 18.78
C LYS A 38 -7.41 -30.45 19.38
N LEU A 39 -7.87 -30.05 20.56
CA LEU A 39 -9.03 -30.66 21.22
C LEU A 39 -10.29 -30.48 20.38
N ARG A 40 -10.56 -29.28 19.84
CA ARG A 40 -11.73 -29.05 18.97
C ARG A 40 -11.70 -29.90 17.71
N LYS A 41 -10.53 -30.02 17.05
CA LYS A 41 -10.37 -30.90 15.88
C LYS A 41 -10.61 -32.37 16.23
N ALA A 42 -10.09 -32.84 17.37
CA ALA A 42 -10.33 -34.20 17.83
C ALA A 42 -11.81 -34.48 18.14
N VAL A 43 -12.51 -33.53 18.79
CA VAL A 43 -13.95 -33.63 19.07
C VAL A 43 -14.76 -33.63 17.77
N SER A 44 -14.49 -32.70 16.85
CA SER A 44 -15.16 -32.63 15.54
C SER A 44 -15.00 -33.95 14.77
N PHE A 45 -13.79 -34.53 14.77
CA PHE A 45 -13.52 -35.82 14.15
C PHE A 45 -14.35 -36.95 14.78
N ARG A 46 -14.38 -37.05 16.12
CA ARG A 46 -15.18 -38.07 16.81
C ARG A 46 -16.68 -37.91 16.56
N LEU A 47 -17.19 -36.68 16.54
CA LEU A 47 -18.60 -36.41 16.21
C LEU A 47 -18.94 -36.85 14.79
N LYS A 48 -18.03 -36.61 13.84
CA LYS A 48 -18.16 -37.10 12.47
C LYS A 48 -18.19 -38.63 12.39
N GLU A 49 -17.33 -39.32 13.13
CA GLU A 49 -17.39 -40.79 13.19
C GLU A 49 -18.71 -41.31 13.75
N VAL A 50 -19.29 -40.63 14.75
CA VAL A 50 -20.61 -40.96 15.30
C VAL A 50 -21.70 -40.72 14.26
N GLU A 51 -21.66 -39.58 13.56
CA GLU A 51 -22.57 -39.26 12.45
C GLU A 51 -22.53 -40.36 11.37
N ASP A 52 -21.33 -40.76 10.94
CA ASP A 52 -21.12 -41.77 9.90
C ASP A 52 -21.60 -43.16 10.34
N LYS A 53 -21.34 -43.54 11.61
CA LYS A 53 -21.82 -44.81 12.18
C LYS A 53 -23.35 -44.86 12.26
N ILE A 54 -23.99 -43.77 12.68
CA ILE A 54 -25.46 -43.69 12.75
C ILE A 54 -26.04 -43.73 11.35
N ALA A 55 -25.51 -42.94 10.41
CA ALA A 55 -25.98 -42.90 9.03
C ALA A 55 -25.95 -44.29 8.35
N ARG A 56 -24.90 -45.09 8.61
CA ARG A 56 -24.79 -46.46 8.09
C ARG A 56 -25.76 -47.44 8.75
N SER A 57 -25.96 -47.34 10.06
CA SER A 57 -26.74 -48.32 10.83
C SER A 57 -28.25 -48.08 10.77
N ILE A 58 -28.70 -46.83 10.59
CA ILE A 58 -30.11 -46.44 10.72
C ILE A 58 -31.05 -47.02 9.66
N VAL A 59 -30.49 -47.44 8.52
CA VAL A 59 -31.22 -48.12 7.45
C VAL A 59 -31.68 -49.51 7.89
N TYR A 60 -30.92 -50.16 8.79
CA TYR A 60 -31.16 -51.54 9.23
C TYR A 60 -31.99 -51.64 10.52
N VAL A 61 -32.32 -50.51 11.17
CA VAL A 61 -33.08 -50.48 12.42
C VAL A 61 -34.58 -50.54 12.14
N ARG A 62 -35.25 -51.62 12.57
CA ARG A 62 -36.70 -51.83 12.41
C ARG A 62 -37.56 -51.16 13.50
N SER A 63 -37.02 -50.97 14.71
CA SER A 63 -37.74 -50.31 15.81
C SER A 63 -37.82 -48.79 15.59
N THR A 64 -39.02 -48.25 15.63
CA THR A 64 -39.30 -46.81 15.47
C THR A 64 -38.69 -45.98 16.60
N GLU A 65 -38.80 -46.44 17.85
CA GLU A 65 -38.24 -45.78 19.04
C GLU A 65 -36.71 -45.70 18.97
N ARG A 66 -36.06 -46.82 18.63
CA ARG A 66 -34.60 -46.87 18.48
C ARG A 66 -34.11 -45.97 17.35
N ARG A 67 -34.87 -45.90 16.25
CA ARG A 67 -34.56 -45.01 15.13
C ARG A 67 -34.66 -43.54 15.51
N LYS A 68 -35.69 -43.16 16.28
CA LYS A 68 -35.88 -41.80 16.80
C LYS A 68 -34.71 -41.38 17.70
N ALA A 69 -34.33 -42.23 18.66
CA ALA A 69 -33.21 -41.96 19.55
C ALA A 69 -31.88 -41.79 18.79
N LEU A 70 -31.62 -42.61 17.77
CA LEU A 70 -30.42 -42.47 16.92
C LEU A 70 -30.44 -41.18 16.11
N MET A 71 -31.59 -40.76 15.59
CA MET A 71 -31.72 -39.47 14.89
C MET A 71 -31.51 -38.27 15.82
N GLU A 72 -31.98 -38.34 17.06
CA GLU A 72 -31.75 -37.28 18.05
C GLU A 72 -30.25 -37.14 18.37
N ILE A 73 -29.54 -38.27 18.56
CA ILE A 73 -28.09 -38.28 18.75
C ILE A 73 -27.37 -37.73 17.51
N TYR A 74 -27.79 -38.13 16.31
CA TYR A 74 -27.22 -37.63 15.06
C TYR A 74 -27.40 -36.12 14.91
N ALA A 75 -28.61 -35.61 15.16
CA ALA A 75 -28.92 -34.19 15.08
C ALA A 75 -28.09 -33.38 16.07
N LEU A 76 -27.96 -33.88 17.31
CA LEU A 76 -27.14 -33.24 18.34
C LEU A 76 -25.66 -33.25 17.94
N ALA A 77 -25.11 -34.40 17.54
CA ALA A 77 -23.71 -34.51 17.09
C ALA A 77 -23.40 -33.56 15.93
N LYS A 78 -24.29 -33.52 14.93
CA LYS A 78 -24.18 -32.63 13.77
C LYS A 78 -24.24 -31.15 14.16
N SER A 79 -25.15 -30.78 15.07
CA SER A 79 -25.27 -29.39 15.53
C SER A 79 -23.98 -28.91 16.22
N VAL A 80 -23.43 -29.72 17.13
CA VAL A 80 -22.19 -29.42 17.85
C VAL A 80 -21.00 -29.36 16.89
N ARG A 81 -20.90 -30.30 15.93
CA ARG A 81 -19.82 -30.28 14.94
C ARG A 81 -19.88 -29.03 14.06
N CYS A 82 -21.05 -28.68 13.53
CA CYS A 82 -21.22 -27.48 12.71
C CYS A 82 -20.92 -26.20 13.50
N GLU A 83 -21.25 -26.14 14.78
CA GLU A 83 -20.89 -25.01 15.64
C GLU A 83 -19.37 -24.90 15.83
N LEU A 84 -18.69 -26.01 16.11
CA LEU A 84 -17.23 -26.03 16.20
C LEU A 84 -16.55 -25.56 14.91
N GLU A 85 -17.01 -26.04 13.76
CA GLU A 85 -16.51 -25.61 12.44
C GLU A 85 -16.72 -24.10 12.22
N ARG A 86 -17.92 -23.59 12.53
CA ARG A 86 -18.21 -22.15 12.44
C ARG A 86 -17.28 -21.30 13.31
N THR A 87 -17.03 -21.72 14.55
CA THR A 87 -16.14 -20.96 15.44
C THR A 87 -14.70 -20.88 14.92
N GLU A 88 -14.19 -21.95 14.30
CA GLU A 88 -12.84 -21.95 13.73
C GLU A 88 -12.77 -21.09 12.46
N THR A 89 -13.77 -21.19 11.58
CA THR A 89 -13.85 -20.31 10.39
C THR A 89 -13.96 -18.83 10.78
N GLN A 90 -14.73 -18.48 11.81
CA GLN A 90 -14.83 -17.11 12.31
C GLN A 90 -13.49 -16.57 12.82
N LYS A 91 -12.70 -17.39 13.50
CA LYS A 91 -11.36 -17.01 13.94
C LYS A 91 -10.41 -16.78 12.77
N GLU A 92 -10.44 -17.64 11.75
CA GLU A 92 -9.63 -17.47 10.55
C GLU A 92 -9.98 -16.16 9.83
N ILE A 93 -11.27 -15.87 9.65
CA ILE A 93 -11.74 -14.60 9.09
C ILE A 93 -11.24 -13.43 9.94
N SER A 94 -11.35 -13.53 11.27
CA SER A 94 -10.90 -12.48 12.19
C SER A 94 -9.39 -12.22 12.09
N LEU A 95 -8.58 -13.28 11.96
CA LEU A 95 -7.13 -13.17 11.79
C LEU A 95 -6.76 -12.51 10.46
N LEU A 96 -7.47 -12.86 9.38
CA LEU A 96 -7.29 -12.23 8.08
C LEU A 96 -7.68 -10.74 8.13
N GLN A 97 -8.79 -10.39 8.79
CA GLN A 97 -9.20 -9.01 9.00
C GLN A 97 -8.17 -8.23 9.81
N LEU A 98 -7.65 -8.80 10.91
CA LEU A 98 -6.56 -8.20 11.69
C LEU A 98 -5.32 -7.92 10.84
N GLY A 99 -4.95 -8.85 9.96
CA GLY A 99 -3.84 -8.65 9.01
C GLY A 99 -4.10 -7.49 8.04
N VAL A 100 -5.31 -7.42 7.47
CA VAL A 100 -5.73 -6.33 6.57
C VAL A 100 -5.75 -4.99 7.29
N ASP A 101 -6.28 -4.93 8.52
CA ASP A 101 -6.34 -3.72 9.33
C ASP A 101 -4.94 -3.23 9.75
N PHE A 102 -4.03 -4.15 10.04
CA PHE A 102 -2.63 -3.81 10.31
C PHE A 102 -1.97 -3.14 9.08
N VAL A 103 -2.14 -3.74 7.90
CA VAL A 103 -1.63 -3.17 6.63
C VAL A 103 -2.30 -1.81 6.34
N ARG A 104 -3.62 -1.71 6.55
CA ARG A 104 -4.37 -0.45 6.42
C ARG A 104 -3.80 0.62 7.35
N GLY A 105 -3.51 0.28 8.60
CA GLY A 105 -2.89 1.18 9.56
C GLY A 105 -1.53 1.71 9.08
N ILE A 106 -0.68 0.84 8.52
CA ILE A 106 0.61 1.24 7.95
C ILE A 106 0.43 2.15 6.73
N ILE A 107 -0.46 1.80 5.79
CA ILE A 107 -0.73 2.62 4.61
C ILE A 107 -1.28 4.00 5.03
N THR A 108 -2.14 4.04 6.04
CA THR A 108 -2.67 5.30 6.59
C THR A 108 -1.55 6.16 7.17
N LYS A 109 -0.56 5.58 7.86
CA LYS A 109 0.65 6.31 8.29
C LYS A 109 1.41 6.89 7.10
N ILE A 110 1.67 6.10 6.06
CA ILE A 110 2.35 6.55 4.83
C ILE A 110 1.59 7.72 4.18
N VAL A 111 0.27 7.61 4.08
CA VAL A 111 -0.63 8.65 3.58
C VAL A 111 -0.53 9.92 4.42
N ASN A 112 -0.48 9.81 5.74
CA ASN A 112 -0.31 10.96 6.64
C ASN A 112 1.05 11.65 6.45
N TYR A 113 2.12 10.88 6.23
CA TYR A 113 3.44 11.43 5.88
C TYR A 113 3.40 12.18 4.54
N ALA A 114 2.69 11.66 3.54
CA ALA A 114 2.46 12.33 2.25
C ALA A 114 1.65 13.63 2.41
N LYS A 115 0.52 13.59 3.14
CA LYS A 115 -0.34 14.75 3.48
C LYS A 115 0.46 15.87 4.13
N ALA A 116 1.27 15.51 5.12
CA ALA A 116 2.14 16.45 5.81
C ALA A 116 3.23 16.99 4.87
N GLY A 117 3.74 16.17 3.96
CA GLY A 117 4.79 16.50 3.01
C GLY A 117 6.19 16.25 3.57
N PHE A 118 6.40 15.11 4.22
CA PHE A 118 7.71 14.69 4.72
C PHE A 118 8.62 14.21 3.58
N SER A 119 9.87 14.66 3.49
CA SER A 119 10.79 14.14 2.45
C SER A 119 11.45 12.80 2.83
N GLY A 120 10.68 11.88 3.45
CA GLY A 120 11.12 10.54 3.84
C GLY A 120 10.30 9.99 5.01
N ILE A 121 10.44 8.68 5.27
CA ILE A 121 9.87 8.05 6.48
C ILE A 121 10.90 8.12 7.62
N PRO A 122 10.47 8.45 8.85
CA PRO A 122 11.40 8.53 9.98
C PRO A 122 12.00 7.17 10.33
N LYS A 123 13.29 7.12 10.69
CA LYS A 123 14.02 5.89 11.06
C LYS A 123 13.49 5.17 12.31
N THR A 124 12.61 5.82 13.07
CA THR A 124 12.02 5.24 14.29
C THR A 124 10.81 4.36 13.99
N GLU A 125 10.30 4.37 12.76
CA GLU A 125 9.19 3.51 12.35
C GLU A 125 9.62 2.05 12.15
N ASP A 126 8.63 1.16 12.18
CA ASP A 126 8.87 -0.27 12.03
C ASP A 126 9.43 -0.64 10.65
N SER A 127 10.20 -1.73 10.58
CA SER A 127 10.82 -2.23 9.33
C SER A 127 9.79 -2.44 8.20
N ILE A 128 8.61 -2.97 8.55
CA ILE A 128 7.54 -3.24 7.58
C ILE A 128 7.01 -1.93 6.97
N THR A 129 6.92 -0.87 7.77
CA THR A 129 6.52 0.47 7.31
C THR A 129 7.53 0.99 6.30
N HIS A 130 8.83 0.80 6.55
CA HIS A 130 9.88 1.18 5.61
C HIS A 130 9.81 0.40 4.30
N GLU A 131 9.61 -0.92 4.34
CA GLU A 131 9.50 -1.75 3.14
C GLU A 131 8.28 -1.37 2.27
N LEU A 132 7.12 -1.17 2.90
CA LEU A 132 5.91 -0.73 2.19
C LEU A 132 6.10 0.69 1.63
N ALA A 133 6.78 1.56 2.36
CA ALA A 133 7.06 2.92 1.91
C ALA A 133 8.02 2.97 0.73
N GLN A 134 9.02 2.09 0.64
CA GLN A 134 9.89 2.01 -0.54
C GLN A 134 9.09 1.75 -1.83
N ARG A 135 7.95 1.05 -1.73
CA ARG A 135 7.10 0.72 -2.88
C ARG A 135 6.06 1.79 -3.18
N TYR A 136 5.41 2.32 -2.15
CA TYR A 136 4.24 3.19 -2.30
C TYR A 136 4.52 4.65 -2.01
N TYR A 137 5.53 4.98 -1.22
CA TYR A 137 5.86 6.36 -0.90
C TYR A 137 6.94 6.90 -1.83
N THR A 138 6.61 7.95 -2.57
CA THR A 138 7.53 8.56 -3.54
C THR A 138 7.88 9.97 -3.10
N VAL A 139 9.12 10.12 -2.64
CA VAL A 139 9.74 11.40 -2.31
C VAL A 139 10.57 11.86 -3.49
N LEU A 140 10.26 13.05 -3.99
CA LEU A 140 10.93 13.64 -5.12
C LEU A 140 11.51 14.97 -4.64
N ASN A 141 12.83 15.03 -4.54
CA ASN A 141 13.54 16.24 -4.17
C ASN A 141 13.73 17.17 -5.37
N ALA A 142 13.75 18.49 -5.13
CA ALA A 142 13.96 19.52 -6.15
C ALA A 142 15.34 19.43 -6.79
N ASP A 143 16.36 18.99 -6.05
CA ASP A 143 17.72 18.86 -6.58
C ASP A 143 17.80 17.88 -7.75
N ASN A 144 16.91 16.89 -7.77
CA ASN A 144 16.85 15.84 -8.80
C ASN A 144 15.67 16.00 -9.77
N HIS A 145 14.70 16.87 -9.48
CA HIS A 145 13.46 17.00 -10.24
C HIS A 145 12.93 18.43 -10.24
N HIS A 146 12.23 18.83 -11.29
CA HIS A 146 11.71 20.20 -11.47
C HIS A 146 10.81 20.74 -10.34
N PHE A 147 10.27 19.89 -9.47
CA PHE A 147 9.55 20.29 -8.27
C PHE A 147 9.62 19.22 -7.17
N THR A 148 9.50 19.66 -5.91
CA THR A 148 9.38 18.75 -4.76
C THR A 148 7.99 18.13 -4.71
N MET A 149 7.94 16.81 -4.59
CA MET A 149 6.67 16.09 -4.41
C MET A 149 6.86 14.94 -3.42
N ASN A 150 5.97 14.91 -2.43
CA ASN A 150 5.86 13.84 -1.46
C ASN A 150 4.48 13.22 -1.67
N ALA A 151 4.44 12.11 -2.40
CA ALA A 151 3.20 11.54 -2.92
C ALA A 151 3.15 10.03 -2.69
N VAL A 152 1.95 9.48 -2.79
CA VAL A 152 1.70 8.04 -2.79
C VAL A 152 1.57 7.57 -4.23
N ARG A 153 2.28 6.52 -4.61
CA ARG A 153 2.11 5.85 -5.90
C ARG A 153 0.79 5.11 -5.90
N LEU A 154 -0.07 5.42 -6.88
CA LEU A 154 -1.29 4.66 -7.10
C LEU A 154 -0.98 3.30 -7.72
N THR A 155 -1.60 2.30 -7.13
CA THR A 155 -1.65 0.88 -7.46
C THR A 155 -3.05 0.40 -7.07
N ASP A 156 -3.48 -0.78 -7.50
CA ASP A 156 -4.81 -1.27 -7.10
C ASP A 156 -5.00 -1.32 -5.58
N LEU A 157 -3.93 -1.68 -4.85
CA LEU A 157 -3.96 -1.70 -3.39
C LEU A 157 -4.17 -0.30 -2.80
N THR A 158 -3.35 0.67 -3.22
CA THR A 158 -3.41 2.03 -2.66
C THR A 158 -4.63 2.80 -3.15
N ALA A 159 -5.13 2.54 -4.36
CA ALA A 159 -6.38 3.09 -4.87
C ALA A 159 -7.57 2.67 -4.01
N LYS A 160 -7.66 1.38 -3.62
CA LYS A 160 -8.69 0.89 -2.69
C LYS A 160 -8.61 1.52 -1.31
N PHE A 161 -7.40 1.72 -0.78
CA PHE A 161 -7.24 2.34 0.54
C PHE A 161 -7.47 3.85 0.55
N LEU A 162 -7.26 4.51 -0.60
CA LEU A 162 -7.47 5.94 -0.77
C LEU A 162 -8.85 6.27 -1.34
N GLU A 163 -9.69 5.27 -1.59
CA GLU A 163 -10.98 5.42 -2.25
C GLU A 163 -11.84 6.49 -1.54
N GLY A 164 -12.36 7.43 -2.32
CA GLY A 164 -13.17 8.55 -1.81
C GLY A 164 -12.38 9.73 -1.22
N MET A 165 -11.05 9.65 -1.10
CA MET A 165 -10.24 10.80 -0.67
C MET A 165 -10.03 11.79 -1.81
N ASN A 166 -10.13 13.09 -1.51
CA ASN A 166 -9.79 14.13 -2.48
C ASN A 166 -8.27 14.29 -2.57
N ALA A 167 -7.74 14.48 -3.78
CA ALA A 167 -6.32 14.49 -3.99
C ALA A 167 -5.85 15.22 -5.26
N ASP A 168 -4.62 15.71 -5.23
CA ASP A 168 -3.93 16.19 -6.43
C ASP A 168 -3.30 14.99 -7.16
N PHE A 169 -3.68 14.78 -8.42
CA PHE A 169 -3.12 13.75 -9.28
C PHE A 169 -1.91 14.26 -10.06
N PHE A 170 -0.91 13.39 -10.14
CA PHE A 170 0.32 13.61 -10.88
C PHE A 170 0.65 12.39 -11.69
N VAL A 171 1.24 12.64 -12.83
CA VAL A 171 1.58 11.62 -13.79
C VAL A 171 3.06 11.74 -14.09
N SER A 172 3.74 10.60 -14.18
CA SER A 172 5.19 10.55 -14.39
C SER A 172 5.59 9.47 -15.37
N TYR A 173 6.70 9.73 -16.07
CA TYR A 173 7.36 8.74 -16.90
C TYR A 173 8.88 8.93 -16.90
N GLN A 174 9.58 7.87 -17.30
CA GLN A 174 11.04 7.84 -17.42
C GLN A 174 11.48 7.23 -18.74
N ILE A 175 12.38 7.91 -19.44
CA ILE A 175 12.97 7.47 -20.74
C ILE A 175 14.49 7.72 -20.67
N ASP A 176 15.28 6.93 -21.41
CA ASP A 176 16.71 7.24 -21.60
C ASP A 176 16.89 8.47 -22.51
N MET A 177 17.76 9.41 -22.16
CA MET A 177 18.02 10.63 -22.93
C MET A 177 18.30 10.32 -24.42
N GLY A 178 19.21 9.36 -24.69
CA GLY A 178 19.56 8.99 -26.07
C GLY A 178 18.42 8.41 -26.91
N LYS A 179 17.31 8.02 -26.27
CA LYS A 179 16.10 7.54 -26.95
C LYS A 179 15.06 8.64 -27.14
N MET A 180 15.09 9.67 -26.29
CA MET A 180 14.13 10.79 -26.28
C MET A 180 14.42 11.80 -27.39
N THR A 181 15.67 12.02 -27.76
CA THR A 181 16.06 12.95 -28.84
C THR A 181 16.81 12.24 -29.98
N SER A 182 16.20 12.22 -31.17
CA SER A 182 16.91 11.99 -32.43
C SER A 182 16.93 13.30 -33.24
N PRO A 183 18.11 13.78 -33.65
CA PRO A 183 18.26 14.93 -34.56
C PRO A 183 17.57 14.74 -35.92
N TRP A 184 17.22 13.51 -36.29
CA TRP A 184 16.73 13.15 -37.62
C TRP A 184 15.24 12.74 -37.65
N THR A 185 14.56 12.75 -36.50
CA THR A 185 13.12 12.43 -36.43
C THR A 185 12.27 13.67 -36.65
N ARG A 186 11.34 13.60 -37.63
CA ARG A 186 10.25 14.58 -37.78
C ARG A 186 9.27 14.42 -36.62
N VAL A 187 8.91 15.53 -35.96
CA VAL A 187 7.97 15.55 -34.84
C VAL A 187 6.72 16.32 -35.27
N ALA A 188 5.55 15.90 -34.80
CA ALA A 188 4.28 16.55 -35.15
C ALA A 188 4.18 18.00 -34.63
N ASN A 189 4.91 18.33 -33.56
CA ASN A 189 5.00 19.67 -32.98
C ASN A 189 6.47 20.09 -32.80
N THR A 190 6.96 20.90 -33.73
CA THR A 190 8.35 21.38 -33.78
C THR A 190 8.70 22.29 -32.60
N LEU A 191 7.75 23.08 -32.09
CA LEU A 191 7.97 23.95 -30.93
C LEU A 191 8.11 23.15 -29.63
N LEU A 192 7.34 22.08 -29.47
CA LEU A 192 7.42 21.19 -28.30
C LEU A 192 8.76 20.47 -28.25
N GLN A 193 9.19 19.94 -29.39
CA GLN A 193 10.51 19.35 -29.56
C GLN A 193 11.62 20.34 -29.22
N LEU A 194 11.50 21.60 -29.67
CA LEU A 194 12.53 22.62 -29.46
C LEU A 194 12.58 23.07 -27.99
N ALA A 195 11.43 23.21 -27.33
CA ALA A 195 11.34 23.50 -25.89
C ALA A 195 11.93 22.37 -25.03
N GLU A 196 11.64 21.10 -25.36
CA GLU A 196 12.26 19.96 -24.68
C GLU A 196 13.75 19.88 -24.95
N PHE A 197 14.18 20.04 -26.21
CA PHE A 197 15.59 20.04 -26.58
C PHE A 197 16.39 21.16 -25.90
N LEU A 198 15.84 22.37 -25.80
CA LEU A 198 16.45 23.47 -25.05
C LEU A 198 16.47 23.20 -23.54
N SER A 199 15.38 22.64 -22.98
CA SER A 199 15.37 22.20 -21.58
C SER A 199 16.38 21.08 -21.32
N GLU A 200 16.68 20.25 -22.31
CA GLU A 200 17.68 19.18 -22.26
C GLU A 200 19.11 19.73 -22.36
N LEU A 201 19.37 20.66 -23.28
CA LEU A 201 20.64 21.40 -23.42
C LEU A 201 21.02 22.11 -22.11
N MET A 202 20.05 22.77 -21.47
CA MET A 202 20.27 23.43 -20.18
C MET A 202 20.60 22.45 -19.05
N ARG A 203 20.24 21.17 -19.16
CA ARG A 203 20.49 20.15 -18.12
C ARG A 203 21.85 19.47 -18.23
N ARG A 204 22.64 19.71 -19.29
CA ARG A 204 23.99 19.11 -19.53
C ARG A 204 24.05 17.59 -19.28
N LYS A 205 22.97 16.85 -19.55
CA LYS A 205 22.89 15.41 -19.26
C LYS A 205 23.60 14.58 -20.31
N GLY A 206 24.36 13.57 -19.87
CA GLY A 206 24.96 12.59 -20.77
C GLY A 206 23.91 11.71 -21.46
N ARG A 207 24.24 11.16 -22.65
CA ARG A 207 23.32 10.30 -23.44
C ARG A 207 22.77 9.08 -22.69
N ARG A 208 23.52 8.57 -21.69
CA ARG A 208 23.13 7.43 -20.85
C ARG A 208 22.28 7.82 -19.64
N GLU A 209 22.09 9.11 -19.38
CA GLU A 209 21.24 9.56 -18.30
C GLU A 209 19.77 9.38 -18.64
N ARG A 210 18.93 9.32 -17.60
CA ARG A 210 17.48 9.15 -17.75
C ARG A 210 16.77 10.48 -17.57
N VAL A 211 15.86 10.78 -18.50
CA VAL A 211 14.85 11.84 -18.33
C VAL A 211 13.75 11.29 -17.46
N ARG A 212 13.42 12.06 -16.42
CA ARG A 212 12.20 11.86 -15.63
C ARG A 212 11.37 13.10 -15.81
N ASN A 213 10.20 12.95 -16.41
CA ASN A 213 9.27 14.05 -16.56
C ASN A 213 7.99 13.77 -15.78
N LYS A 214 7.37 14.85 -15.32
CA LYS A 214 6.21 14.81 -14.45
C LYS A 214 5.28 15.94 -14.83
N SER A 215 4.01 15.62 -14.90
CA SER A 215 2.96 16.56 -15.22
C SER A 215 1.90 16.53 -14.13
N LYS A 216 1.46 17.72 -13.68
CA LYS A 216 0.26 17.81 -12.85
C LYS A 216 -0.92 17.42 -13.73
N GLY A 217 -1.74 16.47 -13.28
CA GLY A 217 -3.02 16.17 -13.92
C GLY A 217 -4.03 17.19 -13.45
N HIS A 218 -4.84 16.82 -12.47
CA HIS A 218 -5.90 17.65 -11.91
C HIS A 218 -6.07 17.41 -10.42
N TYR A 219 -7.02 18.11 -9.82
CA TYR A 219 -7.50 17.84 -8.47
C TYR A 219 -8.85 17.11 -8.58
N GLY A 220 -8.99 15.99 -7.89
CA GLY A 220 -10.17 15.14 -8.01
C GLY A 220 -10.32 14.19 -6.83
N THR A 221 -11.17 13.17 -6.98
CA THR A 221 -11.39 12.16 -5.95
C THR A 221 -10.78 10.83 -6.39
N VAL A 222 -10.13 10.10 -5.49
CA VAL A 222 -9.58 8.79 -5.83
C VAL A 222 -10.72 7.79 -6.01
N LYS A 223 -11.02 7.48 -7.27
CA LYS A 223 -11.96 6.44 -7.73
C LYS A 223 -11.38 5.76 -8.96
N TYR A 224 -11.77 4.52 -9.22
CA TYR A 224 -11.31 3.79 -10.40
C TYR A 224 -11.76 4.42 -11.73
N ASP A 225 -12.90 5.10 -11.73
CA ASP A 225 -13.44 5.80 -12.90
C ASP A 225 -12.96 7.25 -12.99
N GLU A 226 -12.10 7.70 -12.08
CA GLU A 226 -11.58 9.07 -12.09
C GLU A 226 -10.81 9.33 -13.40
N PRO A 227 -11.16 10.38 -14.17
CA PRO A 227 -10.47 10.70 -15.40
C PRO A 227 -9.10 11.28 -15.09
N ILE A 228 -8.04 10.64 -15.56
CA ILE A 228 -6.66 11.08 -15.35
C ILE A 228 -6.11 11.60 -16.66
N HIS A 229 -5.65 12.84 -16.64
CA HIS A 229 -5.04 13.46 -17.81
C HIS A 229 -3.71 12.78 -18.19
N THR A 230 -3.73 12.08 -19.31
CA THR A 230 -2.56 11.41 -19.88
C THR A 230 -1.86 12.31 -20.89
N ILE A 231 -2.59 13.13 -21.65
CA ILE A 231 -2.04 14.04 -22.66
C ILE A 231 -2.15 15.48 -22.15
N ILE A 232 -1.02 16.18 -22.12
CA ILE A 232 -0.94 17.56 -21.65
C ILE A 232 -0.14 18.35 -22.68
N ASP A 233 -0.72 19.44 -23.15
CA ASP A 233 -0.10 20.31 -24.16
C ASP A 233 1.06 21.12 -23.55
N LEU A 234 1.85 21.78 -24.42
CA LEU A 234 2.90 22.74 -24.08
C LEU A 234 2.48 23.78 -23.05
N ASN A 235 1.24 24.26 -23.17
CA ASN A 235 0.65 25.25 -22.27
C ASN A 235 0.21 24.67 -20.92
N ARG A 236 0.50 23.38 -20.67
CA ARG A 236 0.05 22.60 -19.50
C ARG A 236 -1.47 22.48 -19.40
N ILE A 237 -2.15 22.59 -20.52
CA ILE A 237 -3.59 22.40 -20.64
C ILE A 237 -3.82 20.90 -20.88
N PRO A 238 -4.67 20.23 -20.09
CA PRO A 238 -5.03 18.85 -20.34
C PRO A 238 -5.81 18.74 -21.65
N VAL A 239 -5.42 17.79 -22.49
CA VAL A 239 -6.03 17.58 -23.83
C VAL A 239 -6.87 16.31 -23.85
N ASP A 240 -6.37 15.24 -23.22
CA ASP A 240 -7.04 13.94 -23.19
C ASP A 240 -6.86 13.27 -21.83
N GLU A 241 -7.83 12.42 -21.50
CA GLU A 241 -7.96 11.76 -20.23
C GLU A 241 -8.39 10.31 -20.37
N GLN A 242 -7.91 9.48 -19.45
CA GLN A 242 -8.25 8.07 -19.38
C GLN A 242 -8.65 7.73 -17.96
N PRO A 243 -9.64 6.85 -17.75
CA PRO A 243 -10.04 6.47 -16.40
C PRO A 243 -8.89 5.73 -15.71
N LEU A 244 -8.74 5.94 -14.39
CA LEU A 244 -7.68 5.35 -13.59
C LEU A 244 -7.59 3.82 -13.77
N ASN A 245 -8.75 3.14 -13.87
CA ASN A 245 -8.82 1.69 -14.08
C ASN A 245 -8.09 1.25 -15.36
N THR A 246 -8.31 1.95 -16.47
CA THR A 246 -7.64 1.65 -17.75
C THR A 246 -6.13 1.83 -17.63
N LEU A 247 -5.69 2.86 -16.91
CA LEU A 247 -4.26 3.15 -16.74
C LEU A 247 -3.57 2.13 -15.83
N LEU A 248 -4.21 1.72 -14.73
CA LEU A 248 -3.68 0.70 -13.84
C LEU A 248 -3.68 -0.70 -14.49
N GLY A 249 -4.74 -1.04 -15.23
CA GLY A 249 -4.88 -2.33 -15.91
C GLY A 249 -4.03 -2.46 -17.17
N ASN A 250 -3.78 -1.37 -17.90
CA ASN A 250 -2.98 -1.39 -19.12
C ASN A 250 -1.98 -0.23 -19.18
N SER A 251 -0.77 -0.52 -18.69
CA SER A 251 0.36 0.42 -18.75
C SER A 251 0.72 0.92 -20.15
N TYR A 252 0.41 0.15 -21.21
CA TYR A 252 0.74 0.54 -22.57
C TYR A 252 -0.10 1.73 -23.06
N VAL A 253 -1.37 1.82 -22.65
CA VAL A 253 -2.26 2.95 -22.99
C VAL A 253 -1.63 4.25 -22.51
N PHE A 254 -1.21 4.25 -21.24
CA PHE A 254 -0.51 5.39 -20.66
C PHE A 254 0.75 5.79 -21.44
N MET A 255 1.60 4.81 -21.79
CA MET A 255 2.84 5.04 -22.51
C MET A 255 2.59 5.60 -23.92
N ARG A 256 1.58 5.07 -24.60
CA ARG A 256 1.15 5.52 -25.93
C ARG A 256 0.66 6.96 -25.88
N ASP A 257 -0.23 7.29 -24.95
CA ASP A 257 -0.77 8.65 -24.80
C ASP A 257 0.35 9.64 -24.48
N LYS A 258 1.28 9.28 -23.58
CA LYS A 258 2.44 10.13 -23.32
C LYS A 258 3.35 10.29 -24.51
N ALA A 259 3.58 9.23 -25.29
CA ALA A 259 4.36 9.33 -26.53
C ALA A 259 3.70 10.27 -27.56
N ILE A 260 2.36 10.23 -27.67
CA ILE A 260 1.57 11.15 -28.50
C ILE A 260 1.69 12.59 -27.97
N SER A 261 1.60 12.79 -26.66
CA SER A 261 1.78 14.10 -25.99
C SER A 261 3.15 14.72 -26.29
N LEU A 262 4.18 13.89 -26.48
CA LEU A 262 5.53 14.30 -26.87
C LEU A 262 5.69 14.50 -28.39
N GLY A 263 4.63 14.25 -29.17
CA GLY A 263 4.63 14.32 -30.62
C GLY A 263 5.41 13.18 -31.31
N ARG A 264 5.72 12.11 -30.58
CA ARG A 264 6.59 11.00 -31.00
C ARG A 264 6.00 9.64 -30.58
N PRO A 265 5.00 9.12 -31.31
CA PRO A 265 4.31 7.88 -30.94
C PRO A 265 5.25 6.66 -30.83
N GLU A 266 6.38 6.66 -31.55
CA GLU A 266 7.42 5.62 -31.48
C GLU A 266 8.10 5.52 -30.11
N LEU A 267 8.00 6.55 -29.25
CA LEU A 267 8.55 6.53 -27.89
C LEU A 267 7.76 5.64 -26.93
N ALA A 268 6.55 5.21 -27.28
CA ALA A 268 5.69 4.40 -26.39
C ALA A 268 6.44 3.16 -25.88
N ASN A 269 7.16 2.46 -26.77
CA ASN A 269 7.94 1.26 -26.44
C ASN A 269 9.29 1.57 -25.77
N ARG A 270 9.67 2.84 -25.64
CA ARG A 270 10.95 3.29 -25.08
C ARG A 270 10.82 3.87 -23.67
N ILE A 271 9.59 4.00 -23.17
CA ILE A 271 9.31 4.38 -21.78
C ILE A 271 9.65 3.21 -20.86
N ILE A 272 10.60 3.45 -19.94
CA ILE A 272 11.14 2.43 -19.03
C ILE A 272 10.26 2.29 -17.80
N SER A 273 9.82 3.43 -17.26
CA SER A 273 8.98 3.45 -16.07
C SER A 273 7.93 4.53 -16.18
N TRP A 274 6.79 4.25 -15.54
CA TRP A 274 5.67 5.16 -15.42
C TRP A 274 5.07 5.02 -14.02
N GLY A 275 4.29 6.02 -13.64
CA GLY A 275 3.54 5.98 -12.41
C GLY A 275 2.58 7.13 -12.30
N ILE A 276 1.42 6.83 -11.74
CA ILE A 276 0.46 7.80 -11.26
C ILE A 276 0.73 8.00 -9.77
N TYR A 277 0.84 9.25 -9.37
CA TYR A 277 1.11 9.66 -8.01
C TYR A 277 0.04 10.59 -7.51
N VAL A 278 -0.27 10.47 -6.23
CA VAL A 278 -1.33 11.23 -5.61
C VAL A 278 -0.85 11.87 -4.33
N ILE A 279 -1.18 13.15 -4.15
CA ILE A 279 -1.04 13.84 -2.87
C ILE A 279 -2.45 13.95 -2.26
N PRO A 280 -2.82 13.00 -1.39
CA PRO A 280 -4.14 13.02 -0.76
C PRO A 280 -4.26 14.25 0.15
N GLU A 281 -5.46 14.86 0.18
CA GLU A 281 -5.87 15.97 1.04
C GLU A 281 -4.74 16.94 1.38
N ARG A 282 -4.16 17.56 0.35
CA ARG A 282 -3.01 18.44 0.52
C ARG A 282 -3.37 19.60 1.45
N LYS A 283 -2.89 19.52 2.70
CA LYS A 283 -3.14 20.55 3.71
C LYS A 283 -2.59 21.91 3.27
N SER A 284 -3.37 22.96 3.52
CA SER A 284 -2.99 24.35 3.25
C SER A 284 -1.69 24.74 3.97
N LYS A 285 -0.97 25.75 3.49
CA LYS A 285 0.28 26.20 4.13
C LYS A 285 0.08 26.58 5.61
N LEU A 286 -1.08 27.18 5.94
CA LEU A 286 -1.43 27.59 7.31
C LEU A 286 -1.70 26.38 8.22
N SER A 287 -2.52 25.43 7.80
CA SER A 287 -2.81 24.21 8.56
C SER A 287 -1.57 23.33 8.77
N LYS A 288 -0.65 23.31 7.80
CA LYS A 288 0.66 22.68 7.97
C LYS A 288 1.48 23.30 9.11
N ARG A 289 1.45 24.63 9.26
CA ARG A 289 2.18 25.36 10.32
C ARG A 289 1.65 25.02 11.72
N GLU A 290 0.34 24.84 11.86
CA GLU A 290 -0.28 24.45 13.13
C GLU A 290 0.05 23.01 13.54
N ILE A 291 0.05 22.07 12.58
CA ILE A 291 0.42 20.68 12.86
C ILE A 291 1.91 20.59 13.21
N LEU A 292 2.76 21.33 12.50
CA LEU A 292 4.20 21.42 12.77
C LEU A 292 4.53 22.00 14.16
N THR A 293 3.59 22.70 14.80
CA THR A 293 3.76 23.29 16.13
C THR A 293 3.10 22.47 17.23
N LYS A 294 2.01 21.74 16.94
CA LYS A 294 1.23 21.00 17.95
C LYS A 294 1.52 19.51 18.01
N ASP A 295 1.94 18.89 16.91
CA ASP A 295 2.10 17.44 16.82
C ASP A 295 3.57 17.06 16.98
N ALA A 296 3.91 16.44 18.12
CA ALA A 296 5.30 16.12 18.49
C ALA A 296 5.99 15.22 17.45
N THR A 297 5.24 14.35 16.78
CA THR A 297 5.73 13.43 15.75
C THR A 297 5.91 14.08 14.38
N LEU A 298 5.16 15.14 14.09
CA LEU A 298 5.16 15.83 12.81
C LEU A 298 5.84 17.21 12.84
N SER A 299 6.45 17.55 13.97
CA SER A 299 6.99 18.88 14.26
C SER A 299 8.14 19.32 13.33
N TYR A 300 8.35 20.63 13.24
CA TYR A 300 9.43 21.22 12.45
C TYR A 300 10.82 20.72 12.88
N GLU A 301 11.06 20.57 14.18
CA GLU A 301 12.31 20.01 14.71
C GLU A 301 12.54 18.56 14.25
N TYR A 302 11.48 17.74 14.25
CA TYR A 302 11.58 16.35 13.86
C TYR A 302 11.91 16.18 12.36
N ARG A 303 11.40 17.07 11.50
CA ARG A 303 11.73 17.08 10.06
C ARG A 303 13.21 17.28 9.76
N PHE A 304 13.87 18.20 10.46
CA PHE A 304 15.20 18.67 10.06
C PHE A 304 16.33 18.08 10.92
N ARG A 305 16.07 17.63 12.15
CA ARG A 305 17.13 17.12 13.04
C ARG A 305 17.37 15.61 12.99
N TYR A 306 16.42 14.78 12.57
CA TYR A 306 16.62 13.33 12.59
C TYR A 306 17.18 12.81 11.26
N PRO A 307 18.16 11.88 11.29
CA PRO A 307 18.71 11.29 10.08
C PRO A 307 17.61 10.52 9.36
N ARG A 308 17.36 10.84 8.09
CA ARG A 308 16.34 10.20 7.25
C ARG A 308 16.92 8.95 6.59
N TYR A 309 16.08 7.94 6.35
CA TYR A 309 16.43 6.80 5.49
C TYR A 309 15.92 7.11 4.08
N TYR A 310 16.78 6.92 3.08
CA TYR A 310 16.43 6.96 1.66
C TYR A 310 16.10 5.55 1.18
#